data_AF-A0A0Q3ERA1-F1
#
_entry.id   AF-A0A0Q3ERA1-F1
#
_cell.length_a   1.000
_cell.length_b   1.000
_cell.length_c   1.000
_cell.angle_alpha   90.00
_cell.angle_beta   90.00
_cell.angle_gamma   90.00
#
_symmetry.space_group_name_H-M   'P 1'
#
loop_
_entity.id
_entity.type
_entity.pdbx_description
1 polymer ?
#
loop_
_entity_poly.entity_id
_entity_poly.type
_entity_poly.pdbx_seq_one_letter_code
_entity_poly.pdbx_strand_id
1 'polypeptide(L)' 'MVYHFVCNYLLYFWANNNITRATLGIKKGSVEEWVRCHDGDLPYSKDIKSTIKYHRNITSKGYRALVYR' A
#
# COMPACT_ATOMS: atom_id res chain seq x y z
N MET A 1 0.78 -19.67 -6.33
CA MET A 1 1.73 -19.30 -5.24
C MET A 1 3.06 -18.75 -5.76
N VAL A 2 3.52 -19.11 -6.97
CA VAL A 2 4.78 -18.59 -7.54
C VAL A 2 4.68 -17.13 -8.05
N TYR A 3 3.54 -16.74 -8.63
CA TYR A 3 3.35 -15.39 -9.22
C TYR A 3 3.39 -14.23 -8.21
N HIS A 4 3.00 -14.45 -6.95
CA HIS A 4 3.04 -13.41 -5.92
C HIS A 4 4.50 -13.05 -5.55
N PHE A 5 5.41 -14.03 -5.60
CA PHE A 5 6.81 -13.85 -5.23
C PHE A 5 7.60 -13.02 -6.26
N VAL A 6 7.33 -13.22 -7.55
CA VAL A 6 8.06 -12.54 -8.65
C VAL A 6 7.72 -11.05 -8.73
N CYS A 7 6.44 -10.68 -8.55
CA CYS A 7 6.03 -9.27 -8.58
C CYS A 7 6.58 -8.48 -7.37
N ASN A 8 6.73 -9.13 -6.22
CA ASN A 8 7.35 -8.52 -5.04
C ASN A 8 8.83 -8.24 -5.29
N TYR A 9 9.53 -9.19 -5.90
CA TYR A 9 10.95 -9.06 -6.23
C TYR A 9 11.21 -7.94 -7.26
N LEU A 10 10.55 -7.97 -8.42
CA LEU A 10 10.80 -6.99 -9.48
C LEU A 10 10.42 -5.56 -9.07
N LEU A 11 9.30 -5.38 -8.37
CA LEU A 11 8.88 -4.06 -7.91
C LEU A 11 9.92 -3.48 -6.94
N TYR A 12 10.46 -4.30 -6.05
CA TYR A 12 11.46 -3.88 -5.08
C TYR A 12 12.73 -3.34 -5.78
N PHE A 13 13.28 -4.05 -6.76
CA PHE A 13 14.45 -3.57 -7.51
C PHE A 13 14.14 -2.30 -8.29
N TRP A 14 12.99 -2.26 -8.94
CA TRP A 14 12.61 -1.09 -9.73
C TRP A 14 12.45 0.15 -8.83
N ALA A 15 11.73 0.03 -7.71
CA ALA A 15 11.47 1.15 -6.80
C ALA A 15 12.73 1.62 -6.06
N ASN A 16 13.68 0.72 -5.77
CA ASN A 16 14.94 1.06 -5.11
C ASN A 16 16.09 1.42 -6.06
N ASN A 17 15.88 1.30 -7.38
CA ASN A 17 16.88 1.73 -8.37
C ASN A 17 17.10 3.25 -8.28
N ASN A 18 18.36 3.67 -8.23
CA ASN A 18 18.73 5.09 -8.08
C ASN A 18 18.21 5.97 -9.23
N ILE A 19 18.17 5.46 -10.47
CA ILE A 19 17.63 6.19 -11.62
C ILE A 19 16.12 6.37 -11.46
N THR A 20 15.40 5.32 -11.05
CA THR A 20 13.96 5.41 -10.75
C THR A 20 13.70 6.43 -9.66
N ARG A 21 14.44 6.37 -8.54
CA ARG A 21 14.28 7.29 -7.42
C ARG A 21 14.58 8.74 -7.79
N ALA A 22 15.62 8.97 -8.60
CA ALA A 22 15.94 10.30 -9.12
C ALA A 22 14.83 10.82 -10.06
N THR A 23 14.31 9.96 -10.94
CA THR A 23 13.23 10.30 -11.88
C THR A 23 11.93 10.64 -11.14
N LEU A 24 11.62 9.92 -10.07
CA LEU A 24 10.47 10.20 -9.20
C LEU A 24 10.68 11.41 -8.27
N GLY A 25 11.85 12.05 -8.30
CA GLY A 25 12.15 13.22 -7.48
C GLY A 25 12.35 12.90 -5.99
N ILE A 26 12.69 11.66 -5.64
CA ILE A 26 12.96 11.29 -4.24
C ILE A 26 14.29 11.91 -3.80
N LYS A 27 14.23 12.77 -2.79
CA LYS A 27 15.41 13.46 -2.25
C LYS A 27 16.37 12.45 -1.63
N LYS A 28 17.66 12.52 -1.99
CA LYS A 28 18.69 11.68 -1.37
C LYS A 28 18.71 11.92 0.15
N GLY A 29 18.71 10.83 0.92
CA GLY A 29 18.71 10.86 2.38
C GLY A 29 17.32 11.10 3.02
N SER A 30 16.23 11.26 2.27
CA SER A 30 14.89 11.39 2.86
C SER A 30 14.26 10.05 3.23
N VAL A 31 14.52 9.02 2.42
CA VAL A 31 14.04 7.65 2.61
C VAL A 31 15.21 6.74 2.26
N GLU A 32 15.58 5.84 3.15
CA GLU A 32 16.71 4.92 2.93
C GLU A 32 16.33 3.84 1.91
N GLU A 33 15.23 3.13 2.16
CA GLU A 33 14.74 2.03 1.35
C GLU A 33 13.23 2.17 1.13
N TRP A 34 12.78 1.87 -0.08
CA TRP A 34 11.36 1.70 -0.37
C TRP A 34 10.96 0.25 -0.07
N VAL A 35 9.97 0.08 0.82
CA VAL A 35 9.33 -1.21 1.11
C VAL A 35 7.84 -1.10 0.81
N ARG A 36 7.22 -2.21 0.37
CA ARG A 36 5.81 -2.21 -0.01
C ARG A 36 4.87 -2.16 1.18
N CYS A 37 5.15 -3.00 2.18
CA CYS A 37 4.31 -3.18 3.36
C CYS A 37 5.15 -2.91 4.60
N HIS A 38 4.61 -2.07 5.47
CA HIS A 38 5.18 -1.72 6.76
C HIS A 38 4.40 -2.47 7.85
N ASP A 39 4.98 -3.57 8.31
CA ASP A 39 4.35 -4.50 9.25
C ASP A 39 4.81 -4.21 10.69
N GLY A 40 4.22 -3.17 11.29
CA GLY A 40 4.35 -2.87 12.72
C GLY A 40 5.40 -1.81 13.08
N ASP A 41 6.08 -1.24 12.10
CA ASP A 41 7.03 -0.13 12.25
C ASP A 41 6.36 1.25 12.12
N LEU A 42 5.10 1.30 11.68
CA LEU A 42 4.30 2.52 11.66
C LEU A 42 3.49 2.68 12.96
N PRO A 43 3.35 3.91 13.48
CA PRO A 43 2.69 4.17 14.76
C PRO A 43 1.16 4.22 14.62
N TYR A 44 0.52 3.09 14.29
CA TYR A 44 -0.94 2.98 14.26
C TYR A 44 -1.45 1.79 15.06
N SER A 45 -2.60 1.96 15.71
CA SER A 45 -3.33 0.88 16.37
C SER A 45 -4.23 0.16 15.36
N LYS A 46 -4.36 -1.16 15.51
CA LYS A 46 -5.31 -1.98 14.75
C LYS A 46 -6.62 -2.10 15.52
N ASP A 47 -7.44 -1.04 15.47
CA ASP A 47 -8.66 -0.89 16.26
C ASP A 47 -9.95 -1.29 15.51
N ILE A 48 -9.93 -1.27 14.18
CA ILE A 48 -11.08 -1.65 13.34
C ILE A 48 -11.02 -3.15 12.99
N LYS A 49 -11.92 -3.94 13.60
CA LYS A 49 -12.05 -5.38 13.31
C LYS A 49 -12.86 -5.71 12.06
N SER A 50 -13.78 -4.83 11.65
CA SER A 50 -14.64 -5.02 10.48
C SER A 50 -15.11 -3.69 9.91
N THR A 51 -15.07 -3.55 8.59
CA THR A 51 -15.50 -2.35 7.87
C THR A 51 -16.98 -2.37 7.46
N ILE A 52 -17.69 -3.49 7.69
CA ILE A 52 -19.07 -3.71 7.22
C ILE A 52 -20.02 -2.61 7.74
N LYS A 53 -19.92 -2.25 9.02
CA LYS A 53 -20.75 -1.20 9.64
C LYS A 53 -20.58 0.14 8.91
N TYR A 54 -19.35 0.49 8.54
CA TYR A 54 -19.03 1.74 7.86
C TYR A 54 -19.53 1.73 6.41
N HIS A 55 -19.30 0.64 5.68
CA HIS A 55 -19.81 0.49 4.32
C HIS A 55 -21.34 0.55 4.27
N ARG A 56 -22.05 -0.05 5.24
CA ARG A 56 -23.52 0.04 5.32
C ARG A 56 -24.00 1.47 5.54
N ASN A 57 -23.33 2.23 6.40
CA ASN A 57 -23.69 3.62 6.70
C ASN A 57 -23.55 4.54 5.47
N ILE A 58 -22.50 4.36 4.67
CA ILE A 58 -22.33 5.15 3.45
C ILE A 58 -23.29 4.70 2.34
N THR A 59 -23.52 3.40 2.17
CA THR A 59 -24.47 2.93 1.14
C THR A 59 -25.92 3.30 1.47
N SER A 60 -26.31 3.32 2.75
CA SER A 60 -27.64 3.80 3.17
C SER A 60 -27.85 5.30 2.89
N LYS A 61 -26.77 6.06 2.72
CA LYS A 61 -26.83 7.49 2.35
C LYS A 61 -26.85 7.70 0.83
N GLY A 62 -26.92 6.63 0.03
CA GLY A 62 -26.99 6.69 -1.44
C GLY A 62 -25.63 6.68 -2.14
N TYR A 63 -24.51 6.51 -1.42
CA TYR A 63 -23.19 6.38 -2.04
C TYR A 63 -23.03 5.02 -2.71
N ARG A 64 -22.56 5.02 -3.97
CA ARG A 64 -22.30 3.80 -4.73
C ARG A 64 -21.02 3.13 -4.23
N ALA A 65 -21.10 1.83 -3.94
CA ALA A 65 -19.94 1.01 -3.61
C ALA A 65 -19.69 0.00 -4.75
N LEU A 66 -18.42 -0.15 -5.15
CA LEU A 66 -17.97 -1.18 -6.08
C LEU A 66 -17.18 -2.22 -5.29
N VAL A 67 -17.66 -3.47 -5.31
CA VAL A 67 -16.95 -4.60 -4.72
C VAL A 67 -16.67 -5.58 -5.86
N TYR A 68 -15.40 -5.84 -6.10
CA TYR A 68 -14.94 -6.81 -7.09
C TYR A 68 -14.37 -8.05 -6.40
N ARG A 69 -14.42 -9.18 -7.10
CA ARG A 69 -13.90 -10.47 -6.66
C ARG A 69 -12.48 -10.67 -7.17
#